data_AF-A0A7W1I080-F1
#
_entry.id   AF-A0A7W1I080-F1
#
_cell.length_a   1.000
_cell.length_b   1.000
_cell.length_c   1.000
_cell.angle_alpha   90.00
_cell.angle_beta   90.00
_cell.angle_gamma   90.00
#
_symmetry.space_group_name_H-M   'P 1'
#
loop_
_entity.id
_entity.type
_entity.pdbx_description
1 polymer ?
#
loop_
_entity_poly.entity_id
_entity_poly.type
_entity_poly.pdbx_seq_one_letter_code
_entity_poly.pdbx_strand_id
1 'polypeptide(L)'
;MASFSRTLGVEFVGTSITSGGNGADTTPGNEAVVDKNPHIEFFNGQRGYVRCTLTPQEWRADYRVLPYVKQRGAQIYTRASFVTEAGNPSLQQAGETQVPSRSASLVETDTEGYRPRRERLAVEAASS
;
A
#
# COMPACT_ATOMS: atom_id res chain seq x y z
N MET A 1 -17.29 15.84 -19.78
CA MET A 1 -15.98 15.18 -19.60
C MET A 1 -15.45 15.58 -18.23
N ALA A 2 -15.09 14.62 -17.37
CA ALA A 2 -14.50 14.92 -16.08
C ALA A 2 -13.14 15.60 -16.31
N SER A 3 -12.95 16.78 -15.73
CA SER A 3 -11.67 17.48 -15.72
C SER A 3 -10.83 16.88 -14.60
N PHE A 4 -9.82 16.08 -14.93
CA PHE A 4 -8.83 15.66 -13.96
C PHE A 4 -7.88 16.84 -13.70
N SER A 5 -7.60 17.12 -12.44
CA SER A 5 -6.61 18.11 -12.05
C SER A 5 -5.21 17.68 -12.54
N ARG A 6 -4.35 18.64 -12.86
CA ARG A 6 -2.97 18.36 -13.28
C ARG A 6 -2.20 17.61 -12.19
N THR A 7 -1.54 16.51 -12.54
CA THR A 7 -0.60 15.81 -11.65
C THR A 7 0.62 16.69 -11.37
N LEU A 8 0.90 16.92 -10.09
CA LEU A 8 2.05 17.71 -9.63
C LEU A 8 3.15 16.86 -8.99
N GLY A 9 2.84 15.62 -8.61
CA GLY A 9 3.77 14.70 -7.99
C GLY A 9 3.13 13.35 -7.73
N VAL A 10 3.93 12.43 -7.20
CA VAL A 10 3.56 11.07 -6.84
C VAL A 10 3.77 10.86 -5.35
N GLU A 11 2.87 10.14 -4.71
CA GLU A 11 3.03 9.65 -3.34
C GLU A 11 3.37 8.15 -3.34
N PHE A 12 4.43 7.78 -2.61
CA PHE A 12 4.81 6.39 -2.39
C PHE A 12 4.44 5.96 -0.97
N VAL A 13 3.25 5.40 -0.80
CA VAL A 13 2.77 4.93 0.51
C VAL A 13 3.43 3.60 0.86
N GLY A 14 4.17 3.59 1.97
CA GLY A 14 4.82 2.38 2.46
C GLY A 14 3.84 1.42 3.15
N THR A 15 4.07 0.12 2.99
CA THR A 15 3.39 -0.89 3.80
C THR A 15 3.89 -0.89 5.25
N SER A 16 3.18 -1.58 6.12
CA SER A 16 3.64 -1.85 7.48
C SER A 16 4.79 -2.86 7.51
N ILE A 17 5.67 -2.75 8.51
CA ILE A 17 6.72 -3.75 8.77
C ILE A 17 6.10 -5.08 9.26
N THR A 18 5.12 -5.04 10.17
CA THR A 18 4.43 -6.26 10.68
C THR A 18 2.94 -6.10 11.01
N SER A 19 2.41 -4.89 11.22
CA SER A 19 1.02 -4.66 11.66
C SER A 19 -0.02 -5.25 10.70
N GLY A 20 -1.05 -5.95 11.19
CA GLY A 20 -2.03 -6.67 10.36
C GLY A 20 -1.54 -8.05 9.83
N GLY A 21 -0.44 -8.57 10.36
CA GLY A 21 0.00 -9.96 10.12
C GLY A 21 0.59 -10.22 8.74
N ASN A 22 0.38 -11.43 8.21
CA ASN A 22 1.01 -11.86 6.96
C ASN A 22 0.54 -11.04 5.74
N GLY A 23 -0.70 -10.54 5.78
CA GLY A 23 -1.32 -9.87 4.64
C GLY A 23 -1.54 -10.79 3.43
N ALA A 24 -1.83 -10.17 2.30
CA ALA A 24 -1.89 -10.78 0.97
C ALA A 24 -1.55 -9.72 -0.08
N ASP A 25 -1.34 -10.15 -1.33
CA ASP A 25 -1.06 -9.23 -2.43
C ASP A 25 -2.17 -8.17 -2.58
N THR A 26 -3.41 -8.63 -2.74
CA THR A 26 -4.62 -7.78 -2.74
C THR A 26 -5.77 -8.48 -2.02
N THR A 27 -6.87 -7.75 -1.81
CA THR A 27 -8.16 -8.28 -1.35
C THR A 27 -9.30 -7.62 -2.13
N PRO A 28 -10.50 -8.23 -2.20
CA PRO A 28 -11.65 -7.60 -2.87
C PRO A 28 -12.00 -6.21 -2.32
N GLY A 29 -11.78 -5.98 -1.02
CA GLY A 29 -11.96 -4.66 -0.42
C GLY A 29 -10.96 -3.62 -0.94
N ASN A 30 -9.71 -4.04 -1.19
CA ASN A 30 -8.67 -3.16 -1.72
C ASN A 30 -8.89 -2.86 -3.21
N GLU A 31 -9.32 -3.86 -4.00
CA GLU A 31 -9.73 -3.66 -5.40
C GLU A 31 -10.85 -2.61 -5.49
N ALA A 32 -11.87 -2.71 -4.65
CA ALA A 32 -12.96 -1.72 -4.60
C ALA A 32 -12.50 -0.31 -4.18
N VAL A 33 -11.41 -0.19 -3.41
CA VAL A 33 -10.80 1.11 -3.08
C VAL A 33 -10.08 1.67 -4.31
N VAL A 34 -9.29 0.86 -5.00
CA VAL A 34 -8.59 1.27 -6.23
C VAL A 34 -9.58 1.70 -7.31
N ASP A 35 -10.65 0.93 -7.53
CA ASP A 35 -11.69 1.23 -8.52
C ASP A 35 -12.38 2.58 -8.29
N LYS A 36 -12.53 2.99 -7.01
CA LYS A 36 -13.14 4.26 -6.63
C LYS A 36 -12.17 5.44 -6.67
N ASN A 37 -10.86 5.17 -6.72
CA ASN A 37 -9.80 6.16 -6.59
C ASN A 37 -8.83 6.00 -7.78
N PRO A 38 -9.19 6.53 -8.97
CA PRO A 38 -8.44 6.28 -10.21
C PRO A 38 -7.02 6.88 -10.23
N HIS A 39 -6.61 7.58 -9.16
CA HIS A 39 -5.25 8.09 -8.99
C HIS A 39 -4.35 7.12 -8.21
N ILE A 40 -4.90 6.01 -7.70
CA ILE A 40 -4.13 4.95 -7.05
C ILE A 40 -3.68 3.96 -8.12
N GLU A 41 -2.40 3.99 -8.44
CA GLU A 41 -1.81 3.12 -9.48
C GLU A 41 -1.35 1.76 -8.94
N PHE A 42 -1.22 1.61 -7.62
CA PHE A 42 -0.68 0.39 -7.02
C PHE A 42 -1.20 0.18 -5.60
N PHE A 43 -1.54 -1.08 -5.30
CA PHE A 43 -1.86 -1.54 -3.97
C PHE A 43 -1.11 -2.85 -3.69
N ASN A 44 -0.54 -2.99 -2.49
CA ASN A 44 -0.05 -4.27 -1.99
C ASN A 44 -0.27 -4.37 -0.48
N GLY A 45 -0.87 -5.47 -0.05
CA GLY A 45 -1.19 -5.72 1.34
C GLY A 45 -0.18 -6.62 2.06
N GLN A 46 0.99 -6.92 1.49
CA GLN A 46 2.05 -7.71 2.14
C GLN A 46 2.98 -6.80 2.95
N ARG A 47 3.76 -7.38 3.86
CA ARG A 47 4.63 -6.62 4.77
C ARG A 47 6.01 -6.37 4.18
N GLY A 48 6.63 -5.29 4.61
CA GLY A 48 7.98 -4.93 4.18
C GLY A 48 8.24 -3.44 4.26
N TYR A 49 8.94 -2.91 3.27
CA TYR A 49 9.34 -1.50 3.20
C TYR A 49 9.46 -1.03 1.75
N VAL A 50 9.58 0.28 1.54
CA VAL A 50 9.88 0.86 0.24
C VAL A 50 11.35 1.27 0.22
N ARG A 51 12.08 0.84 -0.80
CA ARG A 51 13.45 1.28 -1.05
C ARG A 51 13.46 2.32 -2.15
N CYS A 52 13.87 3.54 -1.82
CA CYS A 52 13.94 4.63 -2.77
C CYS A 52 15.38 4.86 -3.24
N THR A 53 15.55 5.07 -4.54
CA THR A 53 16.81 5.53 -5.14
C THR A 53 16.52 6.82 -5.89
N LEU A 54 17.15 7.90 -5.46
CA LEU A 54 16.94 9.24 -6.01
C LEU A 54 18.20 9.70 -6.72
N THR A 55 18.02 10.23 -7.93
CA THR A 55 19.02 10.96 -8.70
C THR A 55 18.43 12.32 -9.08
N PRO A 56 19.21 13.26 -9.62
CA PRO A 56 18.65 14.51 -10.16
C PRO A 56 17.66 14.28 -11.32
N GLN A 57 17.70 13.13 -11.99
CA GLN A 57 16.86 12.81 -13.15
C GLN A 57 15.60 12.05 -12.77
N GLU A 58 15.66 11.20 -11.74
CA GLU A 58 14.55 10.30 -11.39
C GLU A 58 14.48 9.95 -9.90
N TRP A 59 13.28 9.62 -9.45
CA TRP A 59 13.01 8.91 -8.22
C TRP A 59 12.46 7.53 -8.57
N ARG A 60 13.22 6.48 -8.21
CA ARG A 60 12.77 5.08 -8.26
C ARG A 60 12.33 4.59 -6.89
N ALA A 61 11.16 3.94 -6.82
CA ALA A 61 10.64 3.28 -5.62
C ALA A 61 10.46 1.78 -5.85
N ASP A 62 11.17 0.96 -5.09
CA ASP A 62 11.01 -0.50 -5.08
C ASP A 62 10.20 -0.93 -3.85
N TYR A 63 9.07 -1.60 -4.07
CA TYR A 63 8.25 -2.17 -3.00
C TYR A 63 8.82 -3.52 -2.58
N ARG A 64 9.51 -3.54 -1.44
CA ARG A 64 10.25 -4.70 -0.92
C ARG A 64 9.40 -5.44 0.10
N VAL A 65 8.89 -6.62 -0.25
CA VAL A 65 7.88 -7.32 0.55
C VAL A 65 8.24 -8.76 0.87
N LEU A 66 7.64 -9.28 1.94
CA LEU A 66 7.74 -10.66 2.41
C LEU A 66 6.40 -11.38 2.20
N PRO A 67 6.41 -12.69 1.84
CA PRO A 67 5.20 -13.50 1.73
C PRO A 67 4.52 -13.77 3.08
N TYR A 68 5.26 -13.66 4.20
CA TYR A 68 4.76 -13.82 5.55
C TYR A 68 5.68 -13.15 6.58
N VAL A 69 5.15 -12.84 7.76
CA VAL A 69 5.91 -12.28 8.89
C VAL A 69 5.65 -13.00 10.22
N LYS A 70 4.65 -13.88 10.30
CA LYS A 70 4.37 -14.68 11.52
C LYS A 70 5.41 -15.79 11.78
N GLN A 71 6.30 -16.04 10.82
CA GLN A 71 7.39 -17.02 10.92
C GLN A 71 8.68 -16.35 10.41
N ARG A 72 9.82 -16.76 10.97
CA ARG A 72 11.13 -16.28 10.53
C ARG A 72 11.52 -16.89 9.18
N GLY A 73 12.48 -16.26 8.50
CA GLY A 73 13.10 -16.82 7.29
C GLY A 73 12.35 -16.56 5.99
N ALA A 74 11.38 -15.64 5.98
CA ALA A 74 10.73 -15.23 4.74
C ALA A 74 11.73 -14.58 3.77
N GLN A 75 11.72 -15.00 2.51
CA GLN A 75 12.47 -14.35 1.44
C GLN A 75 11.86 -12.99 1.09
N ILE A 76 12.71 -12.01 0.80
CA ILE A 76 12.29 -10.69 0.35
C ILE A 76 12.27 -10.57 -1.18
N TYR A 77 11.23 -9.92 -1.70
CA TYR A 77 10.98 -9.73 -3.12
C TYR A 77 10.81 -8.24 -3.43
N THR A 78 11.17 -7.81 -4.65
CA THR A 78 10.65 -6.54 -5.18
C THR A 78 9.32 -6.87 -5.84
N ARG A 79 8.21 -6.53 -5.20
CA ARG A 79 6.86 -6.79 -5.74
C ARG A 79 6.57 -5.92 -6.95
N ALA A 80 6.96 -4.66 -6.88
CA ALA A 80 6.84 -3.69 -7.96
C ALA A 80 7.95 -2.65 -7.84
N SER A 81 8.37 -2.11 -8.98
CA SER A 81 9.25 -0.95 -9.09
C SER A 81 8.54 0.13 -9.89
N PHE A 82 8.60 1.36 -9.40
CA PHE A 82 8.07 2.52 -10.09
C PHE A 82 9.11 3.62 -10.20
N VAL A 83 8.98 4.46 -11.22
CA VAL A 83 9.84 5.61 -11.48
C VAL A 83 8.97 6.84 -11.75
N THR A 84 9.40 7.99 -11.25
CA THR A 84 8.93 9.30 -11.68
C THR A 84 10.13 10.18 -12.01
N GLU A 85 10.02 10.97 -13.07
CA GLU A 85 11.14 11.73 -13.64
C GLU A 85 11.08 13.21 -13.25
N ALA A 86 12.23 13.85 -13.15
CA ALA A 86 12.32 15.28 -12.93
C ALA A 86 11.64 16.05 -14.07
N GLY A 87 10.71 16.94 -13.73
CA GLY A 87 9.93 17.72 -14.71
C GLY A 87 8.75 16.97 -15.35
N ASN A 88 8.62 15.66 -15.12
CA ASN A 88 7.50 14.85 -15.57
C ASN A 88 6.94 14.01 -14.40
N PRO A 89 5.97 14.56 -13.63
CA PRO A 89 5.47 13.94 -12.41
C PRO A 89 4.51 12.76 -12.67
N SER A 90 4.61 12.10 -13.83
CA SER A 90 3.89 10.85 -14.07
C SER A 90 4.56 9.69 -13.33
N LEU A 91 3.77 8.66 -13.05
CA LEU A 91 4.27 7.41 -12.50
C LEU A 91 4.45 6.40 -13.63
N GLN A 92 5.61 5.76 -13.68
CA GLN A 92 5.96 4.75 -14.67
C GLN A 92 6.29 3.44 -13.98
N GLN A 93 5.71 2.33 -14.42
CA GLN A 93 6.04 1.01 -13.89
C GLN A 93 7.35 0.51 -14.53
N ALA A 94 8.35 0.23 -13.70
CA ALA A 94 9.67 -0.26 -14.14
C ALA A 94 9.84 -1.78 -13.97
N GLY A 95 8.95 -2.43 -13.22
CA GLY A 95 8.94 -3.87 -13.08
C GLY A 95 7.89 -4.36 -12.09
N GLU A 96 7.51 -5.63 -12.24
CA GLU A 96 6.56 -6.31 -11.38
C GLU A 96 6.98 -7.76 -11.18
N THR A 97 6.73 -8.32 -10.00
CA THR A 97 7.00 -9.73 -9.71
C THR A 97 5.92 -10.27 -8.82
N GLN A 98 5.27 -11.36 -9.23
CA GLN A 98 4.29 -12.02 -8.38
C GLN A 98 4.98 -12.66 -7.17
N VAL A 99 4.55 -12.26 -5.98
CA VAL A 99 5.08 -12.79 -4.73
C VAL A 99 4.14 -13.88 -4.22
N PRO A 100 4.65 -15.02 -3.72
CA PRO A 100 3.80 -16.00 -3.06
C PRO A 100 2.92 -15.34 -2.00
N SER A 101 1.60 -15.45 -2.16
CA SER A 101 0.62 -14.84 -1.27
C SER A 101 -0.31 -15.91 -0.73
N ARG A 102 -0.77 -15.72 0.52
CA ARG A 102 -1.94 -16.46 1.01
C ARG A 102 -3.20 -16.00 0.26
N SER A 103 -4.23 -16.84 0.30
CA SER A 103 -5.56 -16.48 -0.17
C SER A 103 -6.05 -15.20 0.52
N ALA A 104 -6.62 -14.28 -0.26
CA ALA A 104 -7.21 -13.03 0.24
C ALA A 104 -8.28 -13.27 1.33
N SER A 105 -8.95 -14.43 1.31
CA SER A 105 -9.95 -14.81 2.33
C SER A 105 -9.37 -15.08 3.72
N LEU A 106 -8.05 -15.17 3.85
CA LEU A 106 -7.35 -15.41 5.12
C LEU A 106 -6.62 -14.16 5.63
N VAL A 107 -6.84 -13.00 4.99
CA VAL A 107 -6.24 -11.74 5.42
C VAL A 107 -6.98 -11.24 6.65
N GLU A 108 -6.27 -11.15 7.77
CA GLU A 108 -6.77 -10.52 8.99
C GLU A 108 -7.04 -9.05 8.70
N THR A 109 -8.28 -8.62 8.89
CA THR A 109 -8.68 -7.22 8.82
C THR A 109 -8.61 -6.63 10.22
N ASP A 110 -7.91 -5.49 10.39
CA ASP A 110 -7.86 -4.73 11.65
C ASP A 110 -9.21 -4.01 11.95
N THR A 111 -10.35 -4.63 11.62
CA THR A 111 -11.69 -4.10 11.90
C THR A 111 -11.96 -3.96 13.41
N GLU A 112 -11.24 -4.70 14.26
CA GLU A 112 -11.40 -4.63 15.72
C GLU A 112 -10.76 -3.39 16.35
N GLY A 113 -9.83 -2.71 15.66
CA GLY A 113 -9.16 -1.50 16.16
C GLY A 113 -9.74 -0.17 15.63
N TYR A 114 -10.48 -0.21 14.52
CA TYR A 114 -11.05 0.99 13.90
C TYR A 114 -12.45 1.29 14.46
N ARG A 115 -12.51 1.97 15.61
CA ARG A 115 -13.70 2.74 16.00
C ARG A 115 -13.62 4.15 15.39
N PRO A 116 -14.57 4.57 14.54
CA PRO A 116 -14.65 5.95 14.06
C PRO A 116 -14.56 6.93 15.22
N ARG A 117 -13.84 8.06 15.04
CA ARG A 117 -13.64 9.08 16.10
C ARG A 117 -14.97 9.59 16.69
N ARG A 118 -16.06 9.56 15.92
CA ARG A 118 -17.41 9.94 16.38
C ARG A 118 -17.96 9.00 17.45
N GLU A 119 -17.61 7.72 17.42
CA GLU A 119 -18.06 6.73 18.41
C GLU A 119 -17.22 6.78 19.69
N ARG A 120 -15.93 7.12 19.59
CA ARG A 120 -15.06 7.32 20.77
C ARG A 120 -15.56 8.46 21.67
N LEU A 121 -15.94 9.58 21.06
CA LEU A 121 -16.49 10.73 21.79
C LEU A 121 -17.86 10.43 22.43
N ALA A 122 -18.67 9.58 21.81
CA ALA A 122 -19.97 9.18 22.35
C ALA A 122 -19.83 8.29 23.59
N VAL A 123 -18.81 7.42 23.64
CA VAL A 123 -18.55 6.55 24.81
C VAL A 123 -17.94 7.35 25.97
N GLU A 124 -17.07 8.33 25.70
CA GLU A 124 -16.53 9.23 26.73
C GLU A 124 -17.61 10.14 27.33
N ALA A 125 -18.54 10.66 26.50
CA ALA A 125 -19.66 11.48 26.97
C ALA A 125 -20.75 10.69 27.73
N ALA A 126 -20.84 9.38 27.51
CA ALA A 126 -21.78 8.51 28.24
C ALA A 126 -21.21 7.98 29.58
N SER A 127 -19.93 8.25 29.85
CA SER A 127 -19.22 7.81 31.06
C SER A 127 -19.04 8.92 32.10
N SER A 128 -19.65 10.09 31.88
CA SER A 128 -19.66 11.26 32.78
C SER A 128 -21.05 11.51 33.37
#